data_AF-A0A243RW92-F1
#
_entry.id   AF-A0A243RW92-F1
#
_cell.length_a   1.000
_cell.length_b   1.000
_cell.length_c   1.000
_cell.angle_alpha   90.00
_cell.angle_beta   90.00
_cell.angle_gamma   90.00
#
_symmetry.space_group_name_H-M   'P 1'
#
loop_
_entity.id
_entity.type
_entity.pdbx_description
1 polymer ?
#
loop_
_entity_poly.entity_id
_entity_poly.type
_entity_poly.pdbx_seq_one_letter_code
_entity_poly.pdbx_strand_id
1 'polypeptide(L)'
;MIGLEEECVSPHVVMAQRNHVRLDWRRPYRTLERVRPTAWTCACRATVYELCEGGGRSFIRRTTQLDGNRQVDESPRWPVNEARVIWTALLSGRAR
;
A
#
# COMPACT_ATOMS: atom_id res chain seq x y z
N MET A 1 -4.93 -31.41 -12.54
CA MET A 1 -4.35 -30.06 -12.70
C MET A 1 -4.66 -29.31 -11.42
N ILE A 2 -3.80 -29.46 -10.43
CA ILE A 2 -4.06 -29.00 -9.06
C ILE A 2 -3.57 -27.55 -9.03
N GLY A 3 -4.49 -26.59 -9.11
CA GLY A 3 -4.17 -25.20 -8.90
C GLY A 3 -3.75 -25.06 -7.44
N LEU A 4 -2.47 -24.81 -7.20
CA LEU A 4 -1.99 -24.34 -5.90
C LEU A 4 -2.61 -22.96 -5.70
N GLU A 5 -3.80 -22.90 -5.10
CA GLU A 5 -4.24 -21.71 -4.41
C GLU A 5 -3.28 -21.54 -3.24
N GLU A 6 -2.20 -20.80 -3.49
CA GLU A 6 -1.27 -20.39 -2.47
C GLU A 6 -2.09 -19.67 -1.39
N GLU A 7 -2.27 -20.30 -0.23
CA GLU A 7 -2.97 -19.72 0.92
C GLU A 7 -2.21 -18.49 1.42
N CYS A 8 -2.45 -17.37 0.75
CA CYS A 8 -1.84 -16.11 1.08
C CYS A 8 -2.39 -15.63 2.42
N VAL A 9 -1.50 -15.53 3.42
CA VAL A 9 -1.84 -15.08 4.78
C VAL A 9 -2.09 -13.56 4.82
N SER A 10 -1.43 -12.81 3.93
CA SER A 10 -1.58 -11.36 3.83
C SER A 10 -2.73 -10.96 2.88
N PRO A 11 -3.43 -9.83 3.14
CA PRO A 11 -4.55 -9.41 2.32
C PRO A 11 -4.12 -9.02 0.91
N HIS A 12 -5.02 -9.23 -0.04
CA HIS A 12 -4.88 -8.74 -1.41
C HIS A 12 -5.67 -7.46 -1.61
N VAL A 13 -5.14 -6.57 -2.45
CA VAL A 13 -5.93 -5.45 -2.99
C VAL A 13 -6.88 -6.01 -4.03
N VAL A 14 -8.19 -5.78 -3.85
CA VAL A 14 -9.17 -6.10 -4.90
C VAL A 14 -9.02 -5.12 -6.07
N MET A 15 -9.60 -5.46 -7.23
CA MET A 15 -9.56 -4.57 -8.38
C MET A 15 -10.17 -3.20 -8.05
N ALA A 16 -9.56 -2.14 -8.60
CA ALA A 16 -10.04 -0.78 -8.36
C ALA A 16 -11.47 -0.63 -8.89
N GLN A 17 -12.35 -0.09 -8.06
CA GLN A 17 -13.73 0.19 -8.42
C GLN A 17 -13.77 1.35 -9.42
N ARG A 18 -14.85 1.45 -10.21
CA ARG A 18 -15.00 2.47 -11.27
C ARG A 18 -14.82 3.90 -10.74
N ASN A 19 -15.30 4.17 -9.53
CA ASN A 19 -15.31 5.52 -8.92
C ASN A 19 -14.38 5.60 -7.70
N HIS A 20 -13.22 4.95 -7.76
CA HIS A 20 -12.25 4.96 -6.68
C HIS A 20 -11.60 6.34 -6.49
N VAL A 21 -11.22 6.64 -5.26
CA VAL A 21 -10.41 7.80 -4.91
C VAL A 21 -8.98 7.58 -5.41
N ARG A 22 -8.45 8.52 -6.18
CA ARG A 22 -7.05 8.49 -6.63
C ARG A 22 -6.15 9.03 -5.51
N LEU A 23 -5.22 8.20 -5.07
CA LEU A 23 -4.17 8.59 -4.15
C LEU A 23 -3.07 9.32 -4.93
N ASP A 24 -2.60 10.40 -4.33
CA ASP A 24 -1.52 11.20 -4.89
C ASP A 24 -0.17 10.57 -4.55
N TRP A 25 0.40 9.84 -5.52
CA TRP A 25 1.64 9.11 -5.34
C TRP A 25 2.85 9.99 -5.62
N ARG A 26 3.73 10.12 -4.63
CA ARG A 26 4.94 10.96 -4.70
C ARG A 26 6.17 10.12 -4.42
N ARG A 27 7.33 10.57 -4.90
CA ARG A 27 8.59 9.93 -4.50
C ARG A 27 8.78 10.05 -2.98
N PRO A 28 9.31 9.01 -2.31
CA PRO A 28 9.59 9.05 -0.89
C PRO A 28 10.43 10.26 -0.53
N TYR A 29 9.98 11.03 0.45
CA TYR A 29 10.79 12.11 0.99
C TYR A 29 11.80 11.50 1.96
N ARG A 30 13.10 11.76 1.76
CA ARG A 30 14.19 11.24 2.62
C ARG A 30 14.21 11.95 3.98
N THR A 31 13.17 11.79 4.79
CA THR A 31 13.24 12.19 6.20
C THR A 31 13.98 11.11 6.99
N LEU A 32 14.87 11.51 7.91
CA LEU A 32 15.54 10.64 8.89
C LEU A 32 14.58 10.05 9.95
N GLU A 33 13.27 10.14 9.73
CA GLU A 33 12.27 9.67 10.68
C GLU A 33 12.24 8.14 10.64
N ARG A 34 12.30 7.53 11.83
CA ARG A 34 12.12 6.08 11.95
C ARG A 34 10.67 5.74 11.61
N VAL A 35 10.48 5.23 10.41
CA VAL A 35 9.20 4.70 9.93
C VAL A 35 9.17 3.19 10.11
N ARG A 36 8.05 2.65 10.59
CA ARG A 36 7.80 1.21 10.64
C ARG A 36 6.57 0.84 9.80
N PRO A 37 6.60 -0.24 9.01
CA PRO A 37 5.40 -0.87 8.48
C PRO A 37 4.56 -1.45 9.62
N THR A 38 3.25 -1.31 9.53
CA THR A 38 2.27 -1.82 10.52
C THR A 38 1.24 -2.78 9.89
N ALA A 39 1.05 -2.69 8.58
CA ALA A 39 0.31 -3.66 7.78
C ALA A 39 0.89 -3.68 6.35
N TRP A 40 0.68 -4.79 5.63
CA TRP A 40 1.14 -4.93 4.24
C TRP A 40 0.21 -5.85 3.46
N THR A 41 0.21 -5.71 2.13
CA THR A 41 -0.49 -6.62 1.22
C THR A 41 0.38 -7.80 0.85
N CYS A 42 -0.22 -8.88 0.34
CA CYS A 42 0.51 -10.01 -0.21
C CYS A 42 1.48 -9.56 -1.33
N ALA A 43 2.63 -10.23 -1.41
CA ALA A 43 3.68 -9.99 -2.40
C ALA A 43 3.58 -10.88 -3.65
N CYS A 44 2.49 -11.65 -3.80
CA CYS A 44 2.24 -12.49 -4.98
C CYS A 44 1.97 -11.68 -6.27
N ARG A 45 1.70 -10.36 -6.14
CA ARG A 45 1.48 -9.45 -7.27
C ARG A 45 2.62 -8.46 -7.40
N ALA A 46 2.75 -7.89 -8.60
CA ALA A 46 3.78 -6.91 -8.93
C ALA A 46 3.77 -5.65 -8.05
N THR A 47 2.61 -5.30 -7.47
CA THR A 47 2.47 -4.14 -6.59
C THR A 47 2.15 -4.59 -5.16
N VAL A 48 2.97 -4.14 -4.23
CA VAL A 48 2.80 -4.31 -2.77
C VAL A 48 2.53 -2.96 -2.14
N TYR A 49 1.57 -2.92 -1.22
CA TYR A 49 1.29 -1.75 -0.41
C TYR A 49 1.63 -2.03 1.05
N GLU A 50 2.14 -1.02 1.73
CA GLU A 50 2.48 -1.05 3.14
C GLU A 50 1.83 0.15 3.84
N LEU A 51 1.17 -0.07 4.97
CA LEU A 51 0.76 1.01 5.88
C LEU A 51 1.91 1.31 6.83
N CYS A 52 2.49 2.49 6.70
CA CYS A 52 3.65 2.92 7.46
C CYS A 52 3.25 3.94 8.54
N GLU A 53 3.86 3.85 9.71
CA GLU A 53 3.71 4.82 10.81
C GLU A 53 5.07 5.41 11.21
N GLY A 54 5.12 6.72 11.45
CA GLY A 54 6.31 7.48 11.88
C GLY A 54 5.93 8.88 12.35
N GLY A 55 6.57 9.39 13.40
CA GLY A 55 6.35 10.77 13.88
C GLY A 55 4.90 11.11 14.27
N GLY A 56 4.12 10.11 14.72
CA GLY A 56 2.69 10.28 15.01
C GLY A 56 1.77 10.39 13.78
N ARG A 57 2.31 10.17 12.58
CA ARG A 57 1.59 10.18 11.32
C ARG A 57 1.69 8.83 10.62
N SER A 58 0.82 8.64 9.65
CA SER A 58 0.78 7.43 8.84
C SER A 58 0.63 7.76 7.36
N PHE A 59 1.14 6.88 6.52
CA PHE A 59 1.05 6.99 5.07
C PHE A 59 1.11 5.59 4.45
N ILE A 60 0.75 5.50 3.18
CA ILE A 60 0.83 4.26 2.41
C ILE A 60 2.05 4.33 1.51
N ARG A 61 2.89 3.30 1.57
CA ARG A 61 3.97 3.08 0.62
C ARG A 61 3.51 2.08 -0.42
N ARG A 62 3.74 2.40 -1.70
CA ARG A 62 3.54 1.51 -2.83
C ARG A 62 4.89 1.11 -3.40
N THR A 63 5.17 -0.18 -3.39
CA THR A 63 6.31 -0.76 -4.10
C THR A 63 5.78 -1.48 -5.34
N THR A 64 6.20 -1.04 -6.53
CA THR A 64 5.88 -1.70 -7.80
C THR A 64 7.15 -2.30 -8.40
N GLN A 65 7.09 -3.56 -8.77
CA GLN A 65 8.11 -4.23 -9.59
C GLN A 65 7.65 -4.18 -11.04
N LEU A 66 8.33 -3.38 -11.87
CA LEU A 66 8.05 -3.24 -13.30
C LEU A 66 9.36 -3.46 -14.07
N ASP A 67 9.39 -4.43 -14.97
CA ASP A 67 10.52 -4.71 -15.87
C ASP A 67 11.88 -4.84 -15.15
N GLY A 68 11.89 -5.49 -13.97
CA GLY A 68 13.08 -5.66 -13.15
C GLY A 68 13.48 -4.43 -12.34
N ASN A 69 12.79 -3.30 -12.50
CA ASN A 69 13.00 -2.10 -11.70
C ASN A 69 11.99 -2.02 -10.54
N ARG A 70 12.49 -1.69 -9.35
CA ARG A 70 11.68 -1.48 -8.15
C ARG A 70 11.41 0.01 -7.98
N GLN A 71 10.18 0.44 -8.26
CA GLN A 71 9.72 1.79 -7.97
C GLN A 71 9.04 1.82 -6.60
N VAL A 72 9.40 2.82 -5.79
CA VAL A 72 8.75 3.09 -4.50
C VAL A 72 8.14 4.47 -4.56
N ASP A 73 6.85 4.57 -4.25
CA ASP A 73 6.11 5.81 -4.10
C ASP A 73 5.42 5.84 -2.73
N GLU A 74 5.18 7.02 -2.20
CA GLU A 74 4.48 7.25 -0.93
C GLU A 74 3.29 8.18 -1.16
N SER A 75 2.21 7.93 -0.42
CA SER A 75 1.08 8.85 -0.34
C SER A 75 1.42 10.07 0.53
N PRO A 76 0.53 11.08 0.59
CA PRO A 76 0.58 12.08 1.65
C PRO A 76 0.54 11.43 3.04
N ARG A 77 1.03 12.17 4.05
CA ARG A 77 0.96 11.77 5.45
C ARG A 77 -0.33 12.29 6.06
N TRP A 78 -1.02 11.43 6.80
CA TRP A 78 -2.27 11.73 7.50
C TRP A 78 -2.15 11.40 8.99
N PRO A 79 -3.09 11.88 9.83
CA PRO A 79 -3.33 11.29 11.13
C PRO A 79 -3.55 9.79 11.02
N VAL A 80 -3.11 9.03 12.03
CA VAL A 80 -3.13 7.55 12.03
C VAL A 80 -4.51 6.98 11.69
N ASN A 81 -5.57 7.53 12.28
CA ASN A 81 -6.94 7.05 12.06
C ASN A 81 -7.40 7.25 10.61
N GLU A 82 -7.08 8.39 10.01
CA GLU A 82 -7.42 8.67 8.62
C GLU A 82 -6.68 7.73 7.66
N ALA A 83 -5.38 7.51 7.90
CA ALA A 83 -4.61 6.56 7.09
C ALA A 83 -5.15 5.12 7.15
N ARG A 84 -5.69 4.68 8.30
CA ARG A 84 -6.33 3.36 8.44
C ARG A 84 -7.63 3.25 7.64
N VAL A 85 -8.41 4.33 7.56
CA VAL A 85 -9.60 4.39 6.70
C VAL A 85 -9.18 4.30 5.23
N ILE A 86 -8.16 5.05 4.82
CA ILE A 86 -7.63 5.02 3.45
C ILE A 86 -7.04 3.63 3.11
N TRP A 87 -6.35 3.00 4.06
CA TRP A 87 -5.84 1.64 3.92
C TRP A 87 -6.97 0.63 3.64
N THR A 88 -8.06 0.71 4.41
CA THR A 88 -9.24 -0.14 4.21
C THR A 88 -9.91 0.13 2.86
N ALA A 89 -9.99 1.41 2.45
CA ALA A 89 -10.48 1.79 1.14
C ALA A 89 -9.61 1.24 0.01
N LEU A 90 -8.28 1.26 0.17
CA LEU A 90 -7.34 0.69 -0.78
C LEU A 90 -7.54 -0.83 -0.92
N LEU A 91 -7.59 -1.57 0.20
CA LEU A 91 -7.82 -3.02 0.19
C LEU A 91 -9.14 -3.40 -0.49
N SER A 92 -10.18 -2.58 -0.32
CA SER A 92 -11.50 -2.77 -0.94
C SER A 92 -11.65 -2.17 -2.35
N GLY A 93 -10.56 -1.65 -2.94
CA GLY A 93 -10.55 -1.10 -4.28
C GLY A 93 -11.26 0.26 -4.40
N ARG A 94 -11.66 0.87 -3.29
CA ARG A 94 -12.26 2.20 -3.23
C ARG A 94 -11.22 3.33 -3.27
N ALA A 95 -9.94 3.02 -3.09
CA ALA A 95 -8.82 3.95 -3.30
C ALA A 95 -7.70 3.29 -4.13
N ARG A 96 -6.92 4.08 -4.88
CA ARG A 96 -5.82 3.57 -5.71
C ARG A 96 -4.67 4.54 -5.91
#